data_AF-A0A1C6J2C0-F1
#
_entry.id   AF-A0A1C6J2C0-F1
#
_cell.length_a   1.000
_cell.length_b   1.000
_cell.length_c   1.000
_cell.angle_alpha   90.00
_cell.angle_beta   90.00
_cell.angle_gamma   90.00
#
_symmetry.space_group_name_H-M   'P 1'
#
loop_
_entity.id
_entity.type
_entity.pdbx_description
1 polymer ?
#
loop_
_entity_poly.entity_id
_entity_poly.type
_entity_poly.pdbx_seq_one_letter_code
_entity_poly.pdbx_strand_id
1 'polypeptide(L)'
;MTEPAKDFWARADRDLLDRWPKDEAGAPEPAAKLDIQWELDSQADITVSFLESCGIPAFQNGSLGKVLGGFASQGVEIWVPASQLEEAQALLNTPAEIPEQD
;
A
#
# COMPACT_ATOMS: atom_id res chain seq x y z
N MET A 1 2.03 23.16 5.65
CA MET A 1 2.48 21.82 5.21
C MET A 1 1.42 20.86 5.70
N THR A 2 0.44 20.54 4.86
CA THR A 2 -0.65 19.62 5.23
C THR A 2 -0.04 18.24 5.32
N GLU A 3 -0.01 17.68 6.52
CA GLU A 3 0.44 16.31 6.75
C GLU A 3 -0.53 15.37 6.02
N PRO A 4 -0.14 14.78 4.87
CA PRO A 4 -1.06 13.97 4.06
C PRO A 4 -1.64 12.78 4.84
N ALA A 5 -0.95 12.34 5.89
CA ALA A 5 -1.41 11.31 6.81
C ALA A 5 -2.72 11.68 7.53
N LYS A 6 -2.93 12.95 7.92
CA LYS A 6 -4.09 13.33 8.76
C LYS A 6 -5.41 13.32 7.99
N ASP A 7 -5.39 13.77 6.73
CA ASP A 7 -6.56 13.70 5.83
C ASP A 7 -6.79 12.27 5.31
N PHE A 8 -5.74 11.46 5.23
CA PHE A 8 -5.82 10.04 4.87
C PHE A 8 -6.56 9.23 5.93
N TRP A 9 -6.18 9.31 7.20
CA TRP A 9 -6.87 8.57 8.28
C TRP A 9 -8.33 8.98 8.46
N ALA A 10 -8.68 10.22 8.11
CA ALA A 10 -10.07 10.67 8.14
C ALA A 10 -10.94 10.06 7.01
N ARG A 11 -10.31 9.56 5.95
CA ARG A 11 -10.95 8.98 4.75
C ARG A 11 -10.75 7.48 4.60
N ALA A 12 -9.75 6.92 5.28
CA ALA A 12 -9.43 5.51 5.24
C ALA A 12 -10.61 4.67 5.73
N ASP A 13 -10.80 3.51 5.10
CA ASP A 13 -11.82 2.55 5.50
C ASP A 13 -11.67 2.18 6.98
N ARG A 14 -12.81 2.07 7.67
CA ARG A 14 -12.85 1.72 9.10
C ARG A 14 -12.23 0.34 9.36
N ASP A 15 -12.32 -0.57 8.41
CA ASP A 15 -11.74 -1.92 8.48
C ASP A 15 -10.21 -1.86 8.41
N LEU A 16 -9.67 -1.06 7.49
CA LEU A 16 -8.24 -0.81 7.38
C LEU A 16 -7.68 -0.19 8.67
N LEU A 17 -8.35 0.82 9.21
CA LEU A 17 -8.01 1.46 10.49
C LEU A 17 -8.06 0.51 11.70
N ASP A 18 -8.87 -0.55 11.63
CA ASP A 18 -8.97 -1.56 12.68
C ASP A 18 -7.78 -2.52 12.64
N ARG A 19 -7.43 -2.99 11.44
CA ARG A 19 -6.26 -3.86 11.20
C ARG A 19 -4.93 -3.14 11.26
N TRP A 20 -4.90 -1.83 11.03
CA TRP A 20 -3.66 -1.07 11.01
C TRP A 20 -2.99 -1.06 12.39
N PRO A 21 -1.69 -1.38 12.48
CA PRO A 21 -0.96 -1.31 13.74
C PRO A 21 -0.99 0.12 14.28
N LYS A 22 -1.23 0.24 15.59
CA LYS A 22 -1.28 1.53 16.29
C LYS A 22 -0.08 1.63 17.22
N ASP A 23 0.52 2.80 17.26
CA ASP A 23 1.61 3.13 18.16
C ASP A 23 1.11 3.17 19.63
N GLU A 24 2.02 3.33 20.60
CA GLU A 24 1.74 3.44 22.03
C GLU A 24 0.71 4.53 22.37
N ALA A 25 0.63 5.58 21.53
CA ALA A 25 -0.37 6.63 21.63
C ALA A 25 -1.79 6.24 21.15
N GLY A 26 -1.97 5.03 20.62
CA GLY A 26 -3.21 4.57 19.99
C GLY A 26 -3.47 5.20 18.61
N ALA A 27 -2.51 5.96 18.08
CA ALA A 27 -2.57 6.51 16.74
C ALA A 27 -2.10 5.45 15.71
N PRO A 28 -2.76 5.34 14.55
CA PRO A 28 -2.29 4.43 13.50
C PRO A 28 -0.86 4.79 13.09
N GLU A 29 -0.02 3.77 12.93
CA GLU A 29 1.37 3.92 12.52
C GLU A 29 1.48 4.69 11.20
N PRO A 30 2.56 5.48 10.99
CA PRO A 30 2.73 6.20 9.75
C PRO A 30 2.76 5.24 8.55
N ALA A 31 1.94 5.55 7.55
CA ALA A 31 1.97 4.83 6.29
C ALA A 31 3.21 5.22 5.51
N ALA A 32 3.98 4.21 5.10
CA ALA A 32 5.15 4.33 4.26
C ALA A 32 4.83 3.80 2.86
N LYS A 33 5.28 4.54 1.85
CA LYS A 33 5.08 4.18 0.45
C LYS A 33 6.11 3.13 0.05
N LEU A 34 5.67 2.06 -0.60
CA LEU A 34 6.60 1.12 -1.22
C LEU A 34 7.35 1.78 -2.38
N ASP A 35 8.59 1.35 -2.59
CA ASP A 35 9.40 1.74 -3.76
C ASP A 35 8.93 1.00 -5.04
N ILE A 36 7.62 0.83 -5.18
CA ILE A 36 6.98 0.27 -6.37
C ILE A 36 5.74 1.08 -6.69
N GLN A 37 5.61 1.44 -7.96
CA GLN A 37 4.43 2.12 -8.48
C GLN A 37 3.83 1.23 -9.55
N TRP A 38 2.56 0.90 -9.39
CA TRP A 38 1.84 0.08 -10.34
C TRP A 38 1.16 0.97 -11.39
N GLU A 39 1.24 0.55 -12.64
CA GLU A 39 0.54 1.24 -13.72
C GLU A 39 -0.91 0.80 -13.85
N LEU A 40 -1.31 -0.30 -13.21
CA LEU A 40 -2.65 -0.87 -13.28
C LEU A 40 -3.18 -1.11 -11.87
N ASP A 41 -4.45 -0.77 -11.66
CA ASP A 41 -5.22 -1.11 -10.45
C ASP A 41 -5.17 -2.62 -10.15
N SER A 42 -5.29 -3.49 -11.15
CA SER A 42 -5.15 -4.94 -10.94
C SER A 42 -3.79 -5.37 -10.35
N GLN A 43 -2.69 -4.71 -10.70
CA GLN A 43 -1.37 -5.06 -10.15
C GLN A 43 -1.22 -4.61 -8.70
N ALA A 44 -1.76 -3.44 -8.41
CA ALA A 44 -1.87 -2.93 -7.05
C ALA A 44 -2.74 -3.86 -6.18
N ASP A 45 -3.88 -4.32 -6.70
CA ASP A 45 -4.80 -5.22 -6.00
C ASP A 45 -4.15 -6.58 -5.67
N ILE A 46 -3.40 -7.15 -6.62
CA ILE A 46 -2.61 -8.39 -6.40
C ILE A 46 -1.59 -8.17 -5.29
N THR A 47 -0.87 -7.04 -5.31
CA THR A 47 0.15 -6.72 -4.31
C THR A 47 -0.44 -6.53 -2.93
N VAL A 48 -1.56 -5.82 -2.84
CA VAL A 48 -2.31 -5.64 -1.59
C VAL A 48 -2.76 -7.00 -1.04
N SER A 49 -3.39 -7.81 -1.89
CA SER A 49 -3.84 -9.17 -1.51
C SER A 49 -2.68 -10.06 -1.02
N PHE A 50 -1.52 -9.95 -1.66
CA PHE A 50 -0.33 -10.71 -1.29
C PHE A 50 0.21 -10.29 0.08
N LEU A 51 0.34 -8.99 0.31
CA LEU A 51 0.78 -8.44 1.59
C LEU A 51 -0.21 -8.76 2.72
N GLU A 52 -1.51 -8.62 2.45
CA GLU A 52 -2.56 -9.00 3.41
C GLU A 52 -2.51 -10.49 3.74
N SER A 53 -2.18 -11.36 2.77
CA SER A 53 -1.98 -12.79 3.00
C SER A 53 -0.76 -13.08 3.89
N CYS A 54 0.26 -12.22 3.85
CA CYS A 54 1.40 -12.26 4.78
C CYS A 54 1.06 -11.68 6.17
N GLY A 55 -0.15 -11.13 6.36
CA GLY A 55 -0.58 -10.46 7.58
C GLY A 55 -0.21 -8.97 7.64
N ILE A 56 0.31 -8.43 6.53
CA ILE A 56 0.71 -7.03 6.42
C ILE A 56 -0.47 -6.23 5.84
N PRO A 57 -1.10 -5.33 6.61
CA PRO A 57 -2.16 -4.50 6.07
C PRO A 57 -1.57 -3.54 5.02
N ALA A 58 -2.08 -3.60 3.79
CA ALA A 58 -1.63 -2.76 2.69
C ALA A 58 -2.82 -2.07 2.06
N PHE A 59 -2.61 -0.90 1.46
CA PHE A 59 -3.65 -0.24 0.69
C PHE A 59 -3.07 0.44 -0.54
N GLN A 60 -3.91 0.54 -1.56
CA GLN A 60 -3.63 1.29 -2.77
C GLN A 60 -4.10 2.73 -2.61
N ASN A 61 -3.22 3.68 -2.92
CA ASN A 61 -3.51 5.11 -2.96
C ASN A 61 -3.26 5.63 -4.36
N GLY A 62 -4.24 6.36 -4.88
CA GLY A 62 -4.29 6.67 -6.30
C GLY A 62 -5.03 5.58 -7.06
N SER A 63 -5.66 5.99 -8.15
CA SER A 63 -6.42 5.09 -9.01
C SER A 63 -6.33 5.66 -10.41
N LEU A 64 -6.29 4.79 -11.42
CA LEU A 64 -6.42 5.17 -12.82
C LEU A 64 -7.88 5.52 -13.15
N GLY A 65 -8.53 6.24 -12.24
CA GLY A 65 -9.88 6.75 -12.39
C GLY A 65 -9.83 8.06 -13.12
N LYS A 66 -10.48 8.10 -14.28
CA LYS A 66 -10.77 9.29 -15.09
C LYS A 66 -11.16 10.49 -14.21
N VAL A 67 -10.19 11.32 -13.84
CA VAL A 67 -10.47 12.61 -13.20
C VAL A 67 -11.11 13.52 -14.24
N LEU A 68 -12.09 14.31 -13.80
CA LEU A 68 -12.86 15.25 -14.60
C LEU A 68 -11.93 16.37 -15.14
N GLY A 69 -11.06 16.05 -16.10
CA GLY A 69 -10.08 17.00 -16.64
C GLY A 69 -8.78 16.42 -17.23
N GLY A 70 -8.51 15.12 -17.17
CA GLY A 70 -7.29 14.54 -17.76
C GLY A 70 -7.01 13.14 -17.23
N PHE A 71 -6.17 12.36 -17.91
CA PHE A 71 -5.71 11.08 -17.36
C PHE A 71 -4.91 11.34 -16.08
N ALA A 72 -5.22 10.65 -14.98
CA ALA A 72 -4.30 10.58 -13.86
C ALA A 72 -3.06 9.83 -14.37
N SER A 73 -2.01 10.58 -14.72
CA SER A 73 -0.73 10.03 -15.19
C SER A 73 0.14 9.51 -14.04
N GLN A 74 -0.35 9.61 -12.80
CA GLN A 74 0.33 9.14 -11.61
C GLN A 74 -0.22 7.75 -11.32
N GLY A 75 0.63 6.72 -11.43
CA GLY A 75 0.24 5.33 -11.23
C GLY A 75 -0.32 5.08 -9.82
N VAL A 76 -0.75 3.86 -9.58
CA VAL A 76 -1.26 3.41 -8.29
C VAL A 76 -0.09 3.13 -7.36
N GLU A 77 -0.06 3.81 -6.22
CA GLU A 77 0.97 3.68 -5.21
C GLU A 77 0.47 2.77 -4.08
N ILE A 78 1.29 1.82 -3.63
CA ILE A 78 0.94 0.98 -2.47
C ILE A 78 1.59 1.54 -1.21
N TRP A 79 0.82 1.55 -0.14
CA TRP A 79 1.21 2.04 1.16
C TRP A 79 1.00 0.96 2.21
N VAL A 80 1.97 0.85 3.12
CA VAL A 80 2.04 -0.15 4.19
C VAL A 80 2.48 0.53 5.50
N PRO A 81 2.30 -0.08 6.68
CA PRO A 81 2.82 0.46 7.93
C PRO A 81 4.33 0.60 7.86
N ALA A 82 4.88 1.71 8.35
CA ALA A 82 6.33 1.93 8.34
C ALA A 82 7.11 0.79 9.02
N SER A 83 6.56 0.20 10.08
CA SER A 83 7.16 -0.96 10.76
C SER A 83 7.20 -2.24 9.89
N GLN A 84 6.35 -2.33 8.87
CA GLN A 84 6.26 -3.48 7.94
C GLN A 84 6.72 -3.12 6.52
N LEU A 85 7.20 -1.89 6.29
CA LEU A 85 7.69 -1.45 4.98
C LEU A 85 8.82 -2.32 4.47
N GLU A 86 9.84 -2.55 5.31
CA GLU A 86 11.02 -3.32 4.93
C GLU A 86 10.65 -4.77 4.62
N GLU A 87 9.72 -5.35 5.38
CA GLU A 87 9.21 -6.70 5.17
C GLU A 87 8.40 -6.80 3.87
N ALA A 88 7.46 -5.88 3.65
CA ALA A 88 6.67 -5.80 2.43
C ALA A 88 7.56 -5.62 1.18
N GLN A 89 8.55 -4.73 1.26
CA GLN A 89 9.48 -4.48 0.17
C GLN A 89 10.39 -5.68 -0.09
N ALA A 90 10.82 -6.39 0.95
CA ALA A 90 11.59 -7.62 0.82
C ALA A 90 10.76 -8.73 0.16
N LEU A 91 9.49 -8.90 0.56
CA LEU A 91 8.58 -9.87 -0.04
C LEU A 91 8.34 -9.61 -1.53
N LEU A 92 8.28 -8.34 -1.94
CA LEU A 92 8.10 -7.95 -3.34
C LEU A 92 9.41 -7.97 -4.15
N ASN A 93 10.55 -7.68 -3.51
CA ASN A 93 11.88 -7.80 -4.14
C ASN A 93 12.40 -9.22 -4.19
N THR A 94 11.86 -10.12 -3.37
CA THR A 94 12.17 -11.54 -3.49
C THR A 94 11.64 -11.95 -4.86
N PRO A 95 12.51 -12.21 -5.86
CA PRO A 95 12.02 -12.79 -7.08
C PRO A 95 11.33 -14.07 -6.62
N ALA A 96 10.04 -14.23 -6.94
CA ALA A 96 9.41 -15.53 -6.81
C ALA A 96 10.41 -16.50 -7.43
N GLU A 97 11.03 -17.33 -6.59
CA GLU A 97 12.05 -18.28 -6.99
C GLU A 97 11.27 -19.26 -7.86
N ILE A 98 11.09 -18.92 -9.13
CA ILE A 98 10.64 -19.83 -10.17
C ILE A 98 11.72 -20.90 -10.11
N PRO A 99 11.42 -22.11 -9.62
CA PRO A 99 12.40 -23.18 -9.73
C PRO A 99 12.69 -23.26 -11.23
N GLU A 100 13.92 -22.94 -11.60
CA GLU A 100 14.46 -23.17 -12.93
C GLU A 100 14.14 -24.64 -13.23
N GLN A 101 13.11 -24.86 -14.06
CA GLN A 101 12.72 -26.20 -14.45
C GLN A 101 13.84 -26.71 -15.34
N ASP A 102 14.68 -27.56 -14.74
CA ASP A 102 15.68 -28.42 -15.38
C ASP A 102 15.14 -29.13 -16.62
#